data_AF-A0A2H6N5Q8-F1
#
_entry.id   AF-A0A2H6N5Q8-F1
#
_cell.length_a   1.000
_cell.length_b   1.000
_cell.length_c   1.000
_cell.angle_alpha   90.00
_cell.angle_beta   90.00
_cell.angle_gamma   90.00
#
_symmetry.space_group_name_H-M   'P 1'
#
loop_
_entity.id
_entity.type
_entity.pdbx_description
1 polymer ?
#
loop_
_entity_poly.entity_id
_entity_poly.type
_entity_poly.pdbx_seq_one_letter_code
_entity_poly.pdbx_strand_id
1 'polypeptide(L)'
;NLYGAELSKTDFSNAPYKAKKEINQWVEQQTEGKIPDLLSEDSINEMTKLVLVNAVYFKGSWAKAFKEKDTEDKPFRLNKTENKNVKMMFMKEKLPFGYIPEC
;
A
#
# COMPACT_ATOMS: atom_id res chain seq x y z
N ASN A 1 17.36 -14.16 -14.85
CA ASN A 1 16.18 -13.30 -14.62
C ASN A 1 16.65 -12.01 -13.97
N LEU A 2 16.72 -10.90 -14.70
CA LEU A 2 17.34 -9.64 -14.22
C LEU A 2 16.47 -8.86 -13.23
N TYR A 3 15.16 -9.10 -13.22
CA TYR A 3 14.19 -8.37 -12.39
C TYR A 3 13.62 -9.20 -11.23
N GLY A 4 14.06 -10.45 -11.06
CA GLY A 4 13.45 -11.38 -10.10
C GLY A 4 11.97 -11.70 -10.38
N ALA A 5 11.47 -11.38 -11.57
CA ALA A 5 10.06 -11.49 -11.92
C ALA A 5 9.66 -12.93 -12.24
N GLU A 6 8.69 -13.49 -11.52
CA GLU A 6 8.13 -14.80 -11.83
C GLU A 6 7.15 -14.70 -13.01
N LEU A 7 7.27 -15.64 -13.95
CA LEU A 7 6.32 -15.77 -15.06
C LEU A 7 5.32 -16.87 -14.73
N SER A 8 4.03 -16.51 -14.63
CA SER A 8 2.93 -17.45 -14.48
C SER A 8 2.05 -17.47 -15.73
N LYS A 9 1.63 -18.67 -16.14
CA LYS A 9 0.67 -18.86 -17.25
C LYS A 9 -0.73 -19.00 -16.66
N THR A 10 -1.68 -18.22 -17.16
CA THR A 10 -3.10 -18.32 -16.80
C THR A 10 -3.97 -18.16 -18.04
N ASP A 11 -5.21 -18.63 -17.98
CA ASP A 11 -6.16 -18.62 -19.10
C ASP A 11 -7.14 -17.45 -18.97
N PHE A 12 -6.77 -16.31 -19.56
CA PHE A 12 -7.64 -15.15 -19.62
C PHE A 12 -8.81 -15.34 -20.57
N SER A 13 -8.67 -16.14 -21.64
CA SER A 13 -9.67 -16.21 -22.71
C SER A 13 -10.86 -17.08 -22.36
N ASN A 14 -10.66 -18.18 -21.62
CA ASN A 14 -11.78 -19.03 -21.20
C ASN A 14 -12.12 -18.89 -19.71
N ALA A 15 -11.21 -18.34 -18.89
CA ALA A 15 -11.39 -18.28 -17.44
C ALA A 15 -10.87 -16.96 -16.82
N PRO A 16 -11.26 -15.77 -17.32
CA PRO A 16 -10.74 -14.49 -16.83
C PRO A 16 -11.02 -14.28 -15.34
N TYR A 17 -12.19 -14.68 -14.84
CA TYR A 17 -12.50 -14.58 -13.41
C TYR A 17 -11.55 -15.42 -12.54
N LYS A 18 -11.19 -16.63 -12.99
CA LYS A 18 -10.26 -17.50 -12.28
C LYS A 18 -8.85 -16.90 -12.28
N ALA A 19 -8.40 -16.41 -13.44
CA ALA A 19 -7.11 -15.73 -13.57
C ALA A 19 -7.00 -14.51 -12.64
N LYS A 20 -8.07 -13.72 -12.53
CA LYS A 20 -8.14 -12.56 -11.60
C LYS A 20 -7.92 -13.02 -10.17
N LYS A 21 -8.65 -14.05 -9.75
CA LYS A 21 -8.60 -14.58 -8.40
C LYS A 21 -7.20 -15.10 -8.07
N GLU A 22 -6.56 -15.81 -8.99
CA GLU A 22 -5.18 -16.30 -8.84
C GLU A 22 -4.18 -15.15 -8.66
N ILE A 23 -4.29 -14.10 -9.46
CA ILE A 23 -3.41 -12.92 -9.37
C ILE A 23 -3.62 -12.20 -8.03
N ASN A 24 -4.87 -11.90 -7.64
CA ASN A 24 -5.18 -11.24 -6.38
C ASN A 24 -4.68 -12.07 -5.17
N GLN A 25 -4.93 -13.37 -5.16
CA GLN A 25 -4.44 -14.27 -4.11
C GLN A 25 -2.91 -14.30 -4.02
N TRP A 26 -2.23 -14.31 -5.17
CA TRP A 26 -0.77 -14.25 -5.17
C TRP A 26 -0.27 -12.92 -4.60
N VAL A 27 -0.83 -11.79 -5.02
CA VAL A 27 -0.47 -10.46 -4.48
C VAL A 27 -0.76 -10.37 -2.99
N GLU A 28 -1.91 -10.86 -2.54
CA GLU A 28 -2.29 -10.90 -1.14
C GLU A 28 -1.24 -11.66 -0.31
N GLN A 29 -0.81 -12.83 -0.78
CA GLN A 29 0.23 -13.63 -0.12
C GLN A 29 1.57 -12.90 -0.09
N GLN A 30 2.01 -12.32 -1.21
CA GLN A 30 3.27 -11.56 -1.28
C GLN A 30 3.26 -10.28 -0.42
N THR A 31 2.07 -9.78 -0.06
CA THR A 31 1.91 -8.55 0.70
C THR A 31 1.42 -8.79 2.13
N GLU A 32 1.54 -10.02 2.65
CA GLU A 32 1.07 -10.39 4.01
C GLU A 32 -0.39 -9.97 4.27
N GLY A 33 -1.25 -10.13 3.27
CA GLY A 33 -2.67 -9.79 3.34
C GLY A 33 -2.99 -8.30 3.23
N LYS A 34 -2.01 -7.44 2.92
CA LYS A 34 -2.20 -5.98 2.89
C LYS A 34 -2.83 -5.46 1.60
N ILE A 35 -2.72 -6.21 0.51
CA ILE A 35 -3.32 -5.88 -0.79
C ILE A 35 -4.13 -7.09 -1.29
N PRO A 36 -5.35 -7.31 -0.77
CA PRO A 36 -6.15 -8.49 -1.13
C PRO A 36 -6.78 -8.40 -2.53
N ASP A 37 -7.23 -7.21 -2.93
CA ASP A 37 -7.96 -7.00 -4.19
C ASP A 37 -7.25 -5.97 -5.06
N LEU A 38 -6.12 -6.35 -5.65
CA LEU A 38 -5.38 -5.48 -6.57
C LEU A 38 -6.16 -5.23 -7.87
N LEU A 39 -6.70 -6.30 -8.45
CA LEU A 39 -7.48 -6.30 -9.68
C LEU A 39 -8.98 -6.22 -9.34
N SER A 40 -9.64 -5.14 -9.75
CA SER A 40 -11.09 -4.95 -9.62
C SER A 40 -11.89 -5.85 -10.59
N GLU A 41 -13.21 -5.90 -10.45
CA GLU A 41 -14.05 -6.80 -11.27
C GLU A 41 -13.88 -6.61 -12.77
N ASP A 42 -13.73 -5.38 -13.23
CA ASP A 42 -13.69 -5.03 -14.65
C ASP A 42 -12.26 -4.91 -15.21
N SER A 43 -11.24 -5.27 -14.43
CA SER A 43 -9.84 -5.02 -14.78
C SER A 43 -9.24 -6.00 -15.80
N ILE A 44 -9.81 -7.21 -15.93
CA ILE A 44 -9.38 -8.21 -16.92
C ILE A 44 -10.58 -8.91 -17.57
N ASN A 45 -10.43 -9.32 -18.83
CA ASN A 45 -11.46 -9.99 -19.64
C ASN A 45 -10.85 -11.00 -20.62
N GLU A 46 -11.68 -11.60 -21.48
CA GLU A 46 -11.29 -12.65 -22.43
C GLU A 46 -10.25 -12.18 -23.48
N MET A 47 -10.18 -10.87 -23.71
CA MET A 47 -9.22 -10.25 -24.61
C MET A 47 -7.87 -9.94 -23.94
N THR A 48 -7.77 -10.00 -22.61
CA THR A 48 -6.51 -9.80 -21.88
C THR A 48 -5.46 -10.81 -22.31
N LYS A 49 -4.27 -10.34 -22.69
CA LYS A 49 -3.16 -11.20 -23.17
C LYS A 49 -2.00 -11.29 -22.18
N LEU A 50 -1.76 -10.22 -21.42
CA LEU A 50 -0.68 -10.13 -20.46
C LEU A 50 -1.06 -9.15 -19.35
N VAL A 51 -0.69 -9.48 -18.12
CA VAL A 51 -0.79 -8.59 -16.96
C VAL A 51 0.60 -8.50 -16.33
N LEU A 52 1.08 -7.27 -16.14
CA LEU A 52 2.30 -7.00 -15.37
C LEU A 52 1.89 -6.47 -14.00
N VAL A 53 2.31 -7.17 -12.95
CA VAL A 53 1.95 -6.84 -11.56
C VAL A 53 3.18 -6.36 -10.81
N ASN A 54 3.04 -5.24 -10.11
CA ASN A 54 4.01 -4.75 -9.14
C ASN A 54 3.26 -4.31 -7.87
N ALA A 55 3.54 -4.98 -6.75
CA ALA A 55 2.92 -4.69 -5.47
C ALA A 55 4.02 -4.59 -4.41
N VAL A 56 4.03 -3.49 -3.66
CA VAL A 56 5.06 -3.21 -2.65
C VAL A 56 4.38 -2.87 -1.33
N TYR A 57 4.72 -3.61 -0.28
CA TYR A 57 4.35 -3.32 1.10
C TYR A 57 5.62 -3.07 1.91
N PHE A 58 5.62 -2.00 2.71
CA PHE A 58 6.74 -1.69 3.60
C PHE A 58 6.24 -1.43 5.02
N LYS A 59 6.83 -2.15 5.97
CA LYS A 59 6.65 -1.92 7.41
C LYS A 59 8.01 -1.82 8.07
N GLY A 60 8.44 -0.59 8.33
CA GLY A 60 9.70 -0.30 9.01
C GLY A 60 9.49 0.06 10.46
N SER A 61 10.42 -0.36 11.32
CA SER A 61 10.55 0.18 12.66
C SER A 61 11.30 1.51 12.61
N TRP A 62 10.81 2.51 13.34
CA TRP A 62 11.55 3.75 13.54
C TRP A 62 12.84 3.47 14.33
N ALA A 63 13.95 4.08 13.94
CA ALA A 63 15.20 4.01 14.72
C ALA A 63 15.03 4.59 16.13
N LYS A 64 14.18 5.62 16.27
CA LYS A 64 13.67 6.11 17.56
C LYS A 64 12.15 5.94 17.58
N ALA A 65 11.66 4.93 18.30
CA ALA A 65 10.24 4.62 18.36
C ALA A 65 9.44 5.66 19.17
N PHE A 66 8.18 5.85 18.78
CA PHE A 66 7.21 6.59 19.58
C PHE A 66 6.74 5.75 20.77
N LYS A 67 6.45 6.38 21.90
CA LYS A 67 5.83 5.71 23.04
C LYS A 67 4.32 5.69 22.84
N GLU A 68 3.71 4.52 22.90
CA GLU A 68 2.26 4.38 22.67
C GLU A 68 1.43 5.24 23.62
N LYS A 69 1.84 5.35 24.90
CA LYS A 69 1.17 6.18 25.91
C LYS A 69 1.15 7.68 25.59
N ASP A 70 2.06 8.14 24.72
CA ASP A 70 2.15 9.54 24.30
C ASP A 70 1.34 9.76 22.99
N THR A 71 0.60 8.75 22.53
CA THR A 71 -0.30 8.84 21.35
C THR A 71 -1.72 9.15 21.80
N GLU A 72 -2.26 10.27 21.32
CA GLU A 72 -3.56 10.81 21.76
C GLU A 72 -4.42 11.19 20.54
N ASP A 73 -5.75 11.22 20.72
CA ASP A 73 -6.63 11.78 19.69
C ASP A 73 -6.45 13.29 19.60
N LYS A 74 -6.02 13.78 18.42
CA LYS A 74 -5.87 15.22 18.15
C LYS A 74 -6.51 15.60 16.82
N PRO A 75 -7.02 16.83 16.68
CA PRO A 75 -7.60 17.30 15.42
C PRO A 75 -6.52 17.42 14.34
N PHE A 76 -6.72 16.73 13.22
CA PHE A 76 -5.98 16.90 11.98
C PHE A 76 -6.82 17.72 11.00
N ARG A 77 -6.24 18.80 10.49
CA ARG A 77 -6.91 19.70 9.55
C ARG A 77 -6.85 19.12 8.15
N LEU A 78 -7.99 18.67 7.63
CA LEU A 78 -8.08 18.11 6.27
C LEU A 78 -8.06 19.22 5.21
N ASN A 79 -8.74 20.33 5.49
CA ASN A 79 -8.80 21.50 4.62
C ASN A 79 -9.14 22.76 5.44
N LYS A 80 -9.51 23.87 4.78
CA LYS A 80 -9.75 25.14 5.47
C LYS A 80 -10.87 25.07 6.52
N THR A 81 -11.84 24.19 6.35
CA THR A 81 -13.09 24.15 7.13
C THR A 81 -13.28 22.86 7.92
N GLU A 82 -12.60 21.77 7.54
CA GLU A 82 -12.83 20.44 8.10
C GLU A 82 -11.64 19.93 8.91
N ASN A 83 -11.96 19.37 10.08
CA ASN A 83 -11.01 18.69 10.95
C ASN A 83 -11.50 17.26 11.23
N LYS A 84 -10.56 16.33 11.38
CA LYS A 84 -10.83 14.95 11.80
C LYS A 84 -9.89 14.57 12.94
N ASN A 85 -10.42 13.96 13.99
CA ASN A 85 -9.57 13.43 15.05
C ASN A 85 -8.79 12.21 14.55
N VAL A 86 -7.48 12.19 14.81
CA VAL A 86 -6.57 11.09 14.48
C VAL A 86 -5.72 10.75 15.69
N LYS A 87 -5.25 9.50 15.78
CA LYS A 87 -4.25 9.08 16.76
C LYS A 87 -2.91 9.71 16.42
N MET A 88 -2.60 10.85 17.05
CA MET A 88 -1.39 11.61 16.82
C MET A 88 -0.28 11.10 17.72
N MET A 89 0.78 10.55 17.13
CA MET A 89 1.98 10.13 17.87
C MET A 89 2.80 11.35 18.29
N PHE A 90 3.48 11.26 19.44
CA PHE A 90 4.32 12.34 19.95
C PHE A 90 5.66 11.85 20.46
N MET A 91 6.72 12.60 20.17
CA MET A 91 8.03 12.45 20.78
C MET A 91 8.76 13.80 20.80
N LYS A 92 9.72 13.96 21.71
CA LYS A 92 10.60 15.13 21.76
C LYS A 92 12.05 14.67 21.70
N GLU A 93 12.69 14.87 20.55
CA GLU A 93 14.04 14.37 20.26
C GLU A 93 14.82 15.37 19.40
N LYS A 94 16.16 15.32 19.48
CA LYS A 94 17.01 15.96 18.47
C LYS A 94 17.01 15.08 17.22
N LEU A 95 16.54 15.63 16.09
CA LEU A 95 16.44 14.96 14.80
C LEU A 95 16.97 15.88 13.70
N PRO A 96 17.53 15.34 12.60
CA PRO A 96 17.83 16.13 11.42
C PRO A 96 16.55 16.78 10.89
N PHE A 97 16.58 18.09 10.70
CA PHE A 97 15.49 18.83 10.07
C PHE A 97 16.09 19.92 9.17
N GLY A 98 15.41 20.20 8.07
CA GLY A 98 15.72 21.34 7.20
C GLY A 98 14.51 22.27 7.18
N TYR A 99 14.75 23.58 7.33
CA TYR A 99 13.72 24.60 7.16
C TYR A 99 14.02 25.40 5.89
N ILE A 100 13.07 25.40 4.97
CA ILE A 100 13.13 26.19 3.74
C ILE A 100 12.12 27.33 3.95
N PRO A 101 12.58 28.58 4.15
CA PRO A 101 11.67 29.72 4.27
C PRO A 101 10.87 29.89 2.97
N GLU A 102 9.62 30.33 3.10
CA GLU A 102 8.82 30.74 1.94
C GLU A 102 9.46 31.99 1.31
N CYS A 103 9.61 32.00 -0.01
CA CYS A 103 10.13 33.13 -0.79
C CYS A 103 9.16 34.31 -0.80
#